data_AF-A0A484XS67-F1
#
_entry.id   AF-A0A484XS67-F1
#
_cell.length_a   1.000
_cell.length_b   1.000
_cell.length_c   1.000
_cell.angle_alpha   90.00
_cell.angle_beta   90.00
_cell.angle_gamma   90.00
#
_symmetry.space_group_name_H-M   'P 1'
#
loop_
_entity.id
_entity.type
_entity.pdbx_description
1 polymer ?
#
loop_
_entity_poly.entity_id
_entity_poly.type
_entity_poly.pdbx_seq_one_letter_code
_entity_poly.pdbx_strand_id
1 'polypeptide(L)'
;MDDVQVMRYLARSLTHAASQHDWPAMQDVDAQIAALLASLKGQTLSAEKREALADLQQTHANVSRFCQAQSDDLEQKMASARRNREGATAYALFADAEDRGQ
;
A
#
# COMPACT_ATOMS: atom_id res chain seq x y z
N MET A 1 -25.21 6.08 -14.58
CA MET A 1 -24.43 6.40 -13.37
C MET A 1 -23.51 7.54 -13.75
N ASP A 2 -23.45 8.61 -12.97
CA ASP A 2 -22.65 9.80 -13.29
C ASP A 2 -21.16 9.53 -13.03
N ASP A 3 -20.29 9.91 -13.96
CA ASP A 3 -18.83 9.65 -13.87
C ASP A 3 -18.24 10.25 -12.59
N VAL A 4 -18.77 11.39 -12.12
CA VAL A 4 -18.38 12.02 -10.86
C VAL A 4 -18.66 11.11 -9.65
N GLN A 5 -19.83 10.44 -9.65
CA GLN A 5 -20.17 9.49 -8.59
C GLN A 5 -19.29 8.25 -8.63
N VAL A 6 -18.93 7.79 -9.83
CA VAL A 6 -18.01 6.66 -10.01
C VAL A 6 -16.61 7.03 -9.49
N MET A 7 -16.07 8.21 -9.83
CA MET A 7 -14.78 8.68 -9.32
C MET A 7 -14.76 8.75 -7.79
N ARG A 8 -15.80 9.32 -7.17
CA ARG A 8 -15.92 9.41 -5.71
C ARG A 8 -16.03 8.04 -5.04
N TYR A 9 -16.76 7.11 -5.65
CA TYR A 9 -16.87 5.74 -5.17
C TYR A 9 -15.51 5.03 -5.21
N LEU A 10 -14.79 5.11 -6.34
CA LEU A 10 -13.47 4.49 -6.48
C LEU A 10 -12.45 5.08 -5.49
N ALA A 11 -12.46 6.39 -5.25
CA ALA A 11 -11.61 7.03 -4.24
C ALA A 11 -11.86 6.47 -2.84
N ARG A 12 -13.13 6.29 -2.47
CA ARG A 12 -13.53 5.75 -1.16
C ARG A 12 -13.19 4.27 -1.04
N SER A 13 -13.41 3.49 -2.08
CA SER A 13 -13.07 2.07 -2.14
C SER A 13 -11.56 1.84 -2.03
N LEU A 14 -10.75 2.67 -2.70
CA LEU A 14 -9.29 2.60 -2.62
C LEU A 14 -8.81 2.88 -1.19
N THR A 15 -9.36 3.91 -0.56
CA THR A 15 -9.05 4.26 0.84
C THR A 15 -9.46 3.13 1.80
N HIS A 16 -10.62 2.52 1.57
CA HIS A 16 -11.11 1.42 2.39
C HIS A 16 -10.22 0.18 2.24
N ALA A 17 -9.91 -0.25 1.02
CA ALA A 17 -9.03 -1.40 0.75
C ALA A 17 -7.65 -1.20 1.40
N ALA A 18 -7.07 0.00 1.28
CA ALA A 18 -5.81 0.34 1.93
C ALA A 18 -5.89 0.25 3.46
N SER A 19 -6.98 0.74 4.07
CA SER A 19 -7.19 0.68 5.52
C SER A 19 -7.36 -0.73 6.07
N GLN A 20 -7.88 -1.66 5.24
CA GLN A 20 -8.08 -3.07 5.59
C GLN A 20 -6.87 -3.95 5.24
N HIS A 21 -5.80 -3.36 4.69
CA HIS A 21 -4.65 -4.10 4.14
C HIS A 21 -5.05 -5.16 3.09
N ASP A 22 -6.16 -4.93 2.38
CA ASP A 22 -6.66 -5.81 1.33
C ASP A 22 -6.02 -5.44 0.00
N TRP A 23 -4.79 -5.94 -0.21
CA TRP A 23 -3.98 -5.64 -1.39
C TRP A 23 -4.59 -6.15 -2.71
N PRO A 24 -5.22 -7.34 -2.77
CA PRO A 24 -5.96 -7.76 -3.96
C PRO A 24 -7.11 -6.80 -4.31
N ALA A 25 -7.95 -6.43 -3.34
CA ALA A 25 -9.02 -5.48 -3.59
C ALA A 25 -8.48 -4.11 -4.02
N MET A 26 -7.32 -3.69 -3.50
CA MET A 26 -6.65 -2.45 -3.91
C MET A 26 -6.23 -2.49 -5.39
N GLN A 27 -5.70 -3.62 -5.88
CA GLN A 27 -5.36 -3.80 -7.30
C GLN A 27 -6.60 -3.77 -8.20
N ASP A 28 -7.70 -4.39 -7.77
CA ASP A 28 -8.96 -4.38 -8.52
C ASP A 28 -9.56 -2.98 -8.63
N VAL A 29 -9.49 -2.18 -7.55
CA VAL A 29 -9.94 -0.78 -7.56
C VAL A 29 -9.02 0.07 -8.44
N ASP A 30 -7.70 -0.15 -8.40
CA ASP A 30 -6.73 0.56 -9.24
C ASP A 30 -6.95 0.27 -10.74
N ALA A 31 -7.23 -0.98 -11.11
CA ALA A 31 -7.57 -1.36 -12.47
C ALA A 31 -8.87 -0.68 -12.96
N GLN A 32 -9.87 -0.55 -12.09
CA GLN A 32 -11.11 0.18 -12.38
C GLN A 32 -10.86 1.68 -12.56
N ILE A 33 -9.99 2.28 -11.75
CA ILE A 33 -9.55 3.67 -11.91
C ILE A 33 -8.86 3.83 -13.27
N ALA A 34 -7.92 2.95 -13.63
CA ALA A 34 -7.22 3.00 -14.90
C ALA A 34 -8.17 2.90 -16.11
N ALA A 35 -9.16 2.00 -16.05
CA ALA A 35 -10.18 1.86 -17.08
C ALA A 35 -11.05 3.12 -17.23
N LEU A 36 -11.42 3.75 -16.10
CA LEU A 36 -12.16 5.01 -16.11
C LEU A 36 -11.32 6.16 -16.69
N LEU A 37 -10.05 6.27 -16.29
CA LEU A 37 -9.14 7.28 -16.84
C LEU A 37 -8.94 7.11 -18.35
N ALA A 38 -8.84 5.86 -18.81
CA ALA A 38 -8.73 5.54 -20.23
C ALA A 38 -10.00 5.93 -21.01
N SER A 39 -11.20 5.71 -20.44
CA SER A 39 -12.46 6.08 -21.10
C SER A 39 -12.66 7.59 -21.17
N LEU A 40 -12.18 8.34 -20.17
CA LEU A 40 -12.23 9.80 -20.12
C LEU A 40 -11.19 10.48 -21.03
N LYS A 41 -10.18 9.73 -21.51
CA LYS A 41 -9.12 10.26 -22.36
C LYS A 41 -9.69 10.79 -23.68
N GLY A 42 -9.39 12.06 -23.98
CA GLY A 42 -9.85 12.72 -25.20
C GLY A 42 -11.25 13.32 -25.12
N GLN A 43 -11.94 13.21 -23.98
CA GLN A 43 -13.21 13.89 -23.75
C GLN A 43 -13.00 15.29 -23.16
N THR A 44 -13.85 16.25 -23.54
CA THR A 44 -13.89 17.56 -22.89
C THR A 44 -14.55 17.42 -21.52
N LEU A 45 -13.74 17.44 -20.46
CA LEU A 45 -14.23 17.34 -19.09
C LEU A 45 -14.85 18.66 -18.64
N SER A 46 -16.08 18.57 -18.10
CA SER A 46 -16.72 19.66 -17.35
C SER A 46 -15.89 20.01 -16.11
N ALA A 47 -16.13 21.21 -15.55
CA ALA A 47 -15.43 21.66 -14.34
C ALA A 47 -15.61 20.67 -13.18
N GLU A 48 -16.84 20.17 -12.98
CA GLU A 48 -17.17 19.20 -11.93
C GLU A 48 -16.43 17.87 -12.10
N LYS A 49 -16.29 17.36 -13.34
CA LYS A 49 -15.51 16.14 -13.60
C LYS A 49 -14.02 16.36 -13.34
N ARG A 50 -13.48 17.55 -13.63
CA ARG A 50 -12.07 17.86 -13.34
C ARG A 50 -11.81 17.95 -11.84
N GLU A 51 -12.73 18.52 -11.07
CA GLU A 51 -12.62 18.58 -9.62
C GLU A 51 -12.65 17.18 -9.01
N ALA A 52 -13.62 16.34 -9.41
CA ALA A 52 -13.70 14.95 -8.96
C ALA A 52 -12.44 14.13 -9.33
N LEU A 53 -11.85 14.41 -10.49
CA LEU A 53 -10.60 13.78 -10.92
C LEU A 53 -9.40 14.21 -10.08
N ALA A 54 -9.32 15.50 -9.73
CA ALA A 54 -8.27 16.03 -8.87
C ALA A 54 -8.36 15.43 -7.46
N ASP A 55 -9.57 15.30 -6.91
CA ASP A 55 -9.82 14.64 -5.62
C ASP A 55 -9.41 13.17 -5.63
N LEU A 56 -9.76 12.45 -6.71
CA LEU A 56 -9.35 11.06 -6.91
C LEU A 56 -7.82 10.93 -6.97
N GLN A 57 -7.14 11.81 -7.71
CA GLN A 57 -5.68 11.83 -7.82
C GLN A 57 -5.02 12.09 -6.46
N GLN A 58 -5.53 13.05 -5.68
CA GLN A 58 -5.01 13.35 -4.36
C GLN A 58 -5.21 12.17 -3.40
N THR A 59 -6.37 11.52 -3.47
CA THR A 59 -6.67 10.34 -2.65
C THR A 59 -5.74 9.17 -2.99
N HIS A 60 -5.51 8.91 -4.28
CA HIS A 60 -4.58 7.89 -4.74
C HIS A 60 -3.15 8.14 -4.25
N ALA A 61 -2.66 9.37 -4.35
CA ALA A 61 -1.35 9.75 -3.82
C ALA A 61 -1.24 9.57 -2.30
N ASN A 62 -2.30 9.88 -1.55
CA ASN A 62 -2.34 9.65 -0.10
C ASN A 62 -2.28 8.15 0.24
N VAL A 63 -3.06 7.33 -0.46
CA VAL A 63 -3.06 5.88 -0.27
C VAL A 63 -1.70 5.27 -0.62
N SER A 64 -1.10 5.69 -1.73
CA SER A 64 0.25 5.24 -2.13
C SER A 64 1.30 5.54 -1.05
N ARG A 65 1.28 6.76 -0.47
CA ARG A 65 2.15 7.11 0.66
C ARG A 65 1.89 6.24 1.90
N PHE A 66 0.62 5.96 2.20
CA PHE A 66 0.25 5.10 3.32
C PHE A 66 0.77 3.67 3.13
N CYS A 67 0.60 3.10 1.94
CA CYS A 67 1.13 1.78 1.58
C CYS A 67 2.66 1.73 1.71
N GLN A 68 3.36 2.77 1.23
CA GLN A 68 4.82 2.84 1.35
C GLN A 68 5.26 2.86 2.82
N ALA A 69 4.64 3.70 3.65
CA ALA A 69 4.96 3.77 5.07
C ALA A 69 4.74 2.44 5.81
N GLN A 70 3.67 1.71 5.45
CA GLN A 70 3.42 0.37 6.01
C GLN A 70 4.46 -0.66 5.55
N SER A 71 4.89 -0.58 4.29
CA SER A 71 5.96 -1.45 3.75
C SER A 71 7.28 -1.19 4.47
N ASP A 72 7.64 0.07 4.69
CA ASP A 72 8.88 0.47 5.35
C ASP A 72 8.91 0.00 6.82
N ASP A 73 7.78 0.11 7.53
CA ASP A 73 7.63 -0.39 8.90
C ASP A 73 7.76 -1.93 8.96
N LEU A 74 7.16 -2.64 8.01
CA LEU A 74 7.27 -4.10 7.91
C LEU A 74 8.72 -4.53 7.64
N GLU A 75 9.41 -3.84 6.73
CA GLU A 75 10.82 -4.10 6.42
C GLU A 75 11.71 -3.88 7.65
N GLN A 76 11.50 -2.80 8.40
CA GLN A 76 12.22 -2.56 9.66
C GLN A 76 11.98 -3.68 10.69
N LYS A 77 10.74 -4.11 10.86
CA LYS A 77 10.38 -5.21 11.77
C LYS A 77 11.05 -6.52 11.36
N MET A 78 11.05 -6.84 10.07
CA MET A 78 11.73 -8.02 9.53
C MET A 78 13.25 -7.96 9.75
N ALA A 79 13.86 -6.81 9.48
CA ALA A 79 15.29 -6.62 9.70
C ALA A 79 15.66 -6.76 11.18
N SER A 80 14.82 -6.26 12.09
CA SER A 80 14.99 -6.41 13.53
C SER A 80 14.86 -7.87 13.99
N ALA A 81 13.83 -8.58 13.52
CA ALA A 81 13.64 -10.00 13.82
C ALA A 81 14.81 -10.86 13.33
N ARG A 82 15.34 -10.57 12.14
CA ARG A 82 16.52 -11.25 11.59
C ARG A 82 17.76 -11.02 12.46
N ARG A 83 18.05 -9.76 12.84
CA ARG A 83 19.17 -9.43 13.72
C ARG A 83 19.05 -10.10 15.10
N ASN A 84 17.86 -10.12 15.68
CA ASN A 84 17.64 -10.81 16.96
C ASN A 84 17.86 -12.32 16.86
N ARG A 85 17.45 -12.94 15.75
CA ARG A 85 17.71 -14.37 15.50
C ARG A 85 19.21 -14.64 15.35
N GLU A 86 19.91 -13.83 14.55
CA GLU A 86 21.36 -13.96 14.37
C GLU A 86 22.11 -13.77 15.70
N GLY A 87 21.72 -12.77 16.52
CA GLY A 87 22.28 -12.56 17.85
C GLY A 87 22.02 -13.74 18.81
N ALA A 88 20.79 -14.25 18.88
CA ALA A 88 20.45 -15.40 19.70
C ALA A 88 21.20 -16.68 19.27
N THR A 89 21.41 -16.86 17.96
CA THR A 89 22.17 -17.99 17.42
C THR A 89 23.66 -17.87 17.74
N ALA A 90 24.22 -16.64 17.72
CA ALA A 90 25.60 -16.40 18.12
C ALA A 90 25.83 -16.78 19.59
N TYR A 91 24.97 -16.34 20.51
CA TYR A 91 25.07 -16.74 21.92
C TYR A 91 24.93 -18.25 22.13
N ALA A 92 24.05 -18.92 21.38
CA ALA A 92 23.91 -20.38 21.45
C ALA A 92 25.19 -21.10 20.99
N LEU A 93 25.83 -20.64 19.90
CA LEU A 93 27.08 -21.23 19.41
C LEU A 93 28.26 -21.01 20.36
N PHE A 94 28.32 -19.87 21.06
CA PHE A 94 29.37 -19.62 22.06
C PHE A 94 29.16 -20.46 23.33
N ALA A 95 27.92 -20.57 23.82
CA ALA A 95 27.61 -21.39 25.00
C ALA A 95 27.94 -22.89 24.77
N ASP A 96 27.68 -23.40 23.56
CA ASP A 96 27.94 -24.79 23.18
C ASP A 96 29.45 -25.08 22.91
N ALA A 97 30.26 -24.03 22.69
CA ALA A 97 31.71 -24.10 22.54
C ALA A 97 32.44 -24.02 23.88
N GLU A 98 31.90 -23.28 24.86
CA GLU A 98 32.42 -23.26 26.24
C GLU A 98 32.15 -24.57 26.99
N ASP A 99 31.04 -25.26 26.70
CA ASP A 99 30.68 -26.55 27.32
C ASP A 99 31.51 -27.73 26.80
N ARG A 100 32.02 -27.66 25.56
CA ARG A 100 32.89 -28.69 24.94
C ARG A 100 34.38 -28.51 25.21
N GLY A 101 34.76 -27.49 25.98
CA GLY A 101 36.14 -27.16 26.32
C GLY A 101 36.64 -27.71 27.65
N GLN A 102 35.89 -28.59 28.33
CA GLN A 102 36.27 -29.20 29.62
C GLN A 102 36.55 -30.71 29.50
#